data_AF-A0A846PZB7-F1
#
_entry.id   AF-A0A846PZB7-F1
#
_cell.length_a   1.000
_cell.length_b   1.000
_cell.length_c   1.000
_cell.angle_alpha   90.00
_cell.angle_beta   90.00
_cell.angle_gamma   90.00
#
_symmetry.space_group_name_H-M   'P 1'
#
loop_
_entity.id
_entity.type
_entity.pdbx_description
1 polymer ?
#
loop_
_entity_poly.entity_id
_entity_poly.type
_entity_poly.pdbx_seq_one_letter_code
_entity_poly.pdbx_strand_id
1 'polypeptide(L)'
;MNDTAKDRIAYLAEKGEDIITYKLLVKEVFDKYDFDFFETPDELRANINKGYKLFILGMMCGHQHRAGLILTNEIRENKKTKNIPILISSTIADLERPKAEIEAMGVPSITKPYFIDELKKVVKSLIE
;
A
#
# COMPACT_ATOMS: atom_id res chain seq x y z
N MET A 1 -24.09 2.09 -21.40
CA MET A 1 -23.84 1.92 -19.95
C MET A 1 -22.49 2.53 -19.67
N ASN A 2 -22.43 3.62 -18.92
CA ASN A 2 -21.15 4.19 -18.50
C ASN A 2 -20.54 3.22 -17.51
N ASP A 3 -19.49 2.54 -17.93
CA ASP A 3 -18.59 1.81 -17.05
C ASP A 3 -17.87 2.88 -16.22
N THR A 4 -18.41 3.22 -15.06
CA THR A 4 -17.73 4.09 -14.10
C THR A 4 -16.48 3.34 -13.66
N ALA A 5 -15.34 3.72 -14.24
CA ALA A 5 -14.04 3.17 -13.86
C ALA A 5 -13.93 3.21 -12.33
N LYS A 6 -13.75 2.03 -11.73
CA LYS A 6 -13.54 1.95 -10.28
C LYS A 6 -12.26 2.70 -9.93
N ASP A 7 -12.29 3.40 -8.79
CA ASP A 7 -11.09 3.98 -8.22
C ASP A 7 -10.05 2.89 -7.95
N ARG A 8 -8.76 3.21 -8.11
CA ARG A 8 -7.68 2.21 -8.04
C ARG A 8 -6.86 2.32 -6.77
N ILE A 9 -6.45 1.19 -6.21
CA ILE A 9 -5.50 1.11 -5.10
C ILE A 9 -4.27 0.32 -5.55
N ALA A 10 -3.10 0.82 -5.22
CA ALA A 10 -1.83 0.13 -5.46
C ALA A 10 -1.41 -0.61 -4.18
N TYR A 11 -1.01 -1.86 -4.33
CA TYR A 11 -0.51 -2.67 -3.21
C TYR A 11 0.82 -3.30 -3.56
N LEU A 12 1.86 -2.91 -2.83
CA LEU A 12 3.15 -3.58 -2.90
C LEU A 12 3.22 -4.67 -1.84
N ALA A 13 3.39 -5.90 -2.30
CA ALA A 13 3.54 -7.07 -1.46
C ALA A 13 4.80 -7.02 -0.60
N GLU A 14 4.67 -7.51 0.63
CA GLU A 14 5.81 -7.85 1.45
C GLU A 14 6.36 -9.23 1.06
N LYS A 15 7.62 -9.48 1.40
CA LYS A 15 8.30 -10.73 1.07
C LYS A 15 7.56 -11.92 1.68
N GLY A 16 7.25 -12.91 0.84
CA GLY A 16 6.57 -14.15 1.26
C GLY A 16 5.05 -14.02 1.30
N GLU A 17 4.50 -12.87 0.90
CA GLU A 17 3.06 -12.73 0.72
C GLU A 17 2.60 -13.34 -0.60
N ASP A 18 1.49 -14.08 -0.51
CA ASP A 18 0.89 -14.75 -1.66
C ASP A 18 -0.25 -13.92 -2.26
N ILE A 19 -0.23 -13.80 -3.58
CA ILE A 19 -1.18 -13.02 -4.37
C ILE A 19 -2.62 -13.55 -4.26
N ILE A 20 -2.83 -14.84 -4.03
CA ILE A 20 -4.18 -15.44 -3.92
C ILE A 20 -4.83 -14.99 -2.61
N THR A 21 -4.08 -15.09 -1.51
CA THR A 21 -4.53 -14.63 -0.19
C THR A 21 -4.92 -13.16 -0.23
N TYR A 22 -4.09 -12.33 -0.86
CA TYR A 22 -4.38 -10.90 -0.98
C TYR A 22 -5.51 -10.59 -1.94
N LYS A 23 -5.68 -11.29 -3.06
CA LYS A 23 -6.83 -11.08 -3.94
C LYS A 23 -8.16 -11.40 -3.24
N LEU A 24 -8.19 -12.42 -2.37
CA LEU A 24 -9.36 -12.74 -1.56
C LEU A 24 -9.64 -11.66 -0.52
N LEU A 25 -8.60 -11.25 0.21
CA LEU A 25 -8.67 -10.18 1.20
C LEU A 25 -9.13 -8.87 0.54
N VAL A 26 -8.60 -8.58 -0.65
CA VAL A 26 -8.92 -7.38 -1.41
C VAL A 26 -10.37 -7.39 -1.90
N LYS A 27 -10.88 -8.53 -2.36
CA LYS A 27 -12.28 -8.67 -2.78
C LYS A 27 -13.25 -8.35 -1.64
N GLU A 28 -12.90 -8.71 -0.40
CA GLU A 28 -13.75 -8.42 0.76
C GLU A 28 -13.61 -6.98 1.27
N VAL A 29 -12.41 -6.40 1.21
CA VAL A 29 -12.13 -5.04 1.71
C VAL A 29 -12.53 -3.96 0.71
N PHE A 30 -12.33 -4.23 -0.57
CA PHE A 30 -12.28 -3.21 -1.62
C PHE A 30 -13.17 -3.55 -2.82
N ASP A 31 -14.36 -4.15 -2.64
CA ASP A 31 -15.24 -4.49 -3.78
C ASP A 31 -15.57 -3.30 -4.71
N LYS A 32 -15.49 -2.07 -4.17
CA LYS A 32 -15.67 -0.78 -4.87
C LYS A 32 -14.43 -0.29 -5.63
N TYR A 33 -13.26 -0.85 -5.37
CA TYR A 33 -11.99 -0.40 -5.96
C TYR A 33 -11.38 -1.48 -6.85
N ASP A 34 -10.69 -1.04 -7.89
CA ASP A 34 -9.76 -1.88 -8.62
C ASP A 34 -8.43 -1.93 -7.85
N PHE A 35 -7.75 -3.07 -7.91
CA PHE A 35 -6.52 -3.29 -7.16
C PHE A 35 -5.41 -3.75 -8.08
N ASP A 36 -4.34 -2.96 -8.15
CA ASP A 36 -3.11 -3.37 -8.82
C ASP A 36 -2.15 -3.89 -7.73
N PHE A 37 -1.88 -5.20 -7.77
CA PHE A 37 -0.93 -5.86 -6.88
C PHE A 37 0.45 -5.94 -7.54
N PHE A 38 1.48 -5.60 -6.77
CA PHE A 38 2.87 -5.55 -7.21
C PHE A 38 3.73 -6.41 -6.29
N GLU A 39 4.55 -7.28 -6.88
CA GLU A 39 5.47 -8.14 -6.14
C GLU A 39 6.86 -7.52 -5.99
N THR A 40 7.12 -6.45 -6.75
CA THR A 40 8.40 -5.74 -6.71
C THR A 40 8.23 -4.22 -6.73
N PRO A 41 9.17 -3.46 -6.15
CA PRO A 41 9.16 -2.00 -6.22
C PRO A 41 9.21 -1.47 -7.65
N ASP A 42 9.90 -2.17 -8.55
CA ASP A 42 10.06 -1.74 -9.95
C ASP A 42 8.76 -1.86 -10.75
N GLU A 43 7.97 -2.89 -10.49
CA GLU A 43 6.61 -2.98 -11.03
C GLU A 43 5.74 -1.81 -10.56
N LEU A 44 5.78 -1.48 -9.26
CA LEU A 44 5.04 -0.34 -8.73
C LEU A 44 5.51 0.96 -9.39
N ARG A 45 6.82 1.20 -9.51
CA ARG A 45 7.41 2.39 -10.14
C ARG A 45 6.94 2.55 -11.59
N ALA A 46 6.95 1.47 -12.36
CA ALA A 46 6.47 1.48 -13.75
C ALA A 46 4.99 1.88 -13.86
N ASN A 47 4.21 1.66 -12.79
CA ASN A 47 2.77 1.88 -12.75
C ASN A 47 2.34 3.04 -11.84
N ILE A 48 3.27 3.76 -11.21
CA ILE A 48 3.02 4.74 -10.12
C ILE A 48 2.03 5.85 -10.51
N ASN A 49 1.94 6.18 -11.80
CA ASN A 49 1.14 7.28 -12.34
C ASN A 49 -0.26 6.87 -12.84
N LYS A 50 -0.75 5.66 -12.54
CA LYS A 50 -2.06 5.16 -12.99
C LYS A 50 -3.29 5.80 -12.33
N GLY A 51 -3.10 6.82 -11.48
CA GLY A 51 -4.21 7.53 -10.84
C GLY A 51 -4.81 6.81 -9.64
N TYR A 52 -3.97 6.21 -8.79
CA TYR A 52 -4.41 5.55 -7.57
C TYR A 52 -5.01 6.54 -6.55
N LYS A 53 -5.87 6.03 -5.68
CA LYS A 53 -6.42 6.72 -4.50
C LYS A 53 -5.64 6.44 -3.23
N LEU A 54 -4.92 5.32 -3.18
CA LEU A 54 -4.14 4.89 -2.03
C LEU A 54 -2.97 4.03 -2.50
N PHE A 55 -1.84 4.18 -1.83
CA PHE A 55 -0.73 3.22 -1.89
C PHE A 55 -0.66 2.46 -0.57
N ILE A 56 -0.70 1.13 -0.62
CA ILE A 56 -0.40 0.26 0.52
C ILE A 56 0.96 -0.38 0.24
N LEU A 57 1.94 -0.12 1.09
CA LEU A 57 3.33 -0.48 0.83
C LEU A 57 3.86 -1.45 1.88
N GLY A 58 4.23 -2.66 1.43
CA GLY A 58 5.07 -3.59 2.18
C GLY A 58 6.41 -2.95 2.54
N MET A 59 6.84 -3.08 3.81
CA MET A 59 8.13 -2.54 4.25
C MET A 59 9.30 -3.28 3.59
N MET A 60 9.19 -4.61 3.50
CA MET A 60 10.22 -5.49 2.94
C MET A 60 9.72 -6.18 1.67
N CYS A 61 10.25 -5.81 0.51
CA CYS A 61 9.81 -6.40 -0.75
C CYS A 61 10.97 -7.15 -1.43
N GLY A 62 10.80 -8.45 -1.66
CA GLY A 62 11.86 -9.33 -2.21
C GLY A 62 13.14 -9.33 -1.36
N HIS A 63 14.25 -8.84 -1.91
CA HIS A 63 15.53 -8.66 -1.21
C HIS A 63 15.77 -7.22 -0.73
N GLN A 64 14.85 -6.30 -1.01
CA GLN A 64 15.01 -4.89 -0.67
C GLN A 64 14.44 -4.60 0.72
N HIS A 65 15.32 -4.35 1.67
CA HIS A 65 14.94 -3.83 2.98
C HIS A 65 14.44 -2.40 2.83
N ARG A 66 13.36 -2.05 3.55
CA ARG A 66 12.79 -0.69 3.61
C ARG A 66 12.26 -0.17 2.27
N ALA A 67 11.90 -1.07 1.35
CA ALA A 67 11.34 -0.71 0.05
C ALA A 67 10.13 0.24 0.18
N GLY A 68 9.23 -0.01 1.14
CA GLY A 68 8.07 0.84 1.39
C GLY A 68 8.44 2.29 1.75
N LEU A 69 9.52 2.53 2.50
CA LEU A 69 9.95 3.88 2.86
C LEU A 69 10.58 4.62 1.70
N ILE A 70 11.43 3.92 0.94
CA ILE A 70 12.06 4.46 -0.26
C ILE A 70 10.96 4.91 -1.24
N LEU A 71 9.99 4.04 -1.49
CA LEU A 71 8.86 4.35 -2.36
C LEU A 71 7.96 5.45 -1.80
N THR A 72 7.83 5.55 -0.48
CA THR A 72 7.09 6.66 0.14
C THR A 72 7.72 8.01 -0.25
N ASN A 73 9.05 8.14 -0.18
CA ASN A 73 9.74 9.35 -0.63
C ASN A 73 9.51 9.62 -2.12
N GLU A 74 9.70 8.60 -2.98
CA GLU A 74 9.48 8.72 -4.43
C GLU A 74 8.04 9.17 -4.76
N ILE A 75 7.04 8.61 -4.08
CA ILE A 75 5.62 8.98 -4.23
C ILE A 75 5.38 10.43 -3.81
N ARG A 76 6.02 10.90 -2.73
CA ARG A 76 5.91 12.26 -2.21
C ARG A 76 6.64 13.30 -3.06
N GLU A 77 7.71 12.93 -3.74
CA GLU A 77 8.44 13.80 -4.67
C GLU A 77 7.74 13.93 -6.03
N ASN A 78 6.99 12.91 -6.45
CA ASN A 78 6.28 12.93 -7.72
C ASN A 78 5.04 13.84 -7.68
N LYS A 79 5.02 14.85 -8.55
CA LYS A 79 3.93 15.86 -8.66
C LYS A 79 2.53 15.25 -8.83
N LYS A 80 2.40 14.09 -9.47
CA LYS A 80 1.11 13.43 -9.72
C LYS A 80 0.60 12.64 -8.52
N THR A 81 1.50 12.19 -7.64
CA THR A 81 1.17 11.25 -6.57
C THR A 81 1.41 11.80 -5.16
N LYS A 82 2.07 12.96 -5.03
CA LYS A 82 2.48 13.52 -3.75
C LYS A 82 1.38 13.71 -2.70
N ASN A 83 0.13 13.88 -3.16
CA ASN A 83 -1.03 14.09 -2.30
C ASN A 83 -1.85 12.81 -2.10
N ILE A 84 -1.48 11.71 -2.74
CA ILE A 84 -2.17 10.43 -2.58
C ILE A 84 -1.80 9.87 -1.20
N PRO A 85 -2.77 9.43 -0.39
CA PRO A 85 -2.53 8.73 0.85
C PRO A 85 -1.62 7.50 0.68
N ILE A 86 -0.82 7.24 1.71
CA ILE A 86 0.09 6.09 1.78
C ILE A 86 -0.17 5.38 3.10
N LEU A 87 -0.20 4.06 3.08
CA LEU A 87 -0.26 3.20 4.25
C LEU A 87 0.92 2.25 4.22
N ILE A 88 1.73 2.23 5.27
CA ILE A 88 2.74 1.19 5.43
C ILE A 88 2.09 -0.06 6.03
N SER A 89 2.33 -1.23 5.46
CA SER A 89 1.81 -2.50 5.96
C SER A 89 2.94 -3.50 6.16
N SER A 90 3.23 -3.89 7.40
CA SER A 90 4.39 -4.74 7.69
C SER A 90 4.29 -5.49 9.01
N THR A 91 5.19 -6.45 9.27
CA THR A 91 5.28 -7.15 10.55
C THR A 91 5.75 -6.23 11.67
N ILE A 92 5.48 -6.60 12.93
CA ILE A 92 5.92 -5.80 14.08
C ILE A 92 7.44 -5.64 14.11
N ALA A 93 8.18 -6.72 13.82
CA ALA A 93 9.64 -6.73 13.83
C ALA A 93 10.24 -5.77 12.79
N ASP A 94 9.61 -5.67 11.64
CA ASP A 94 10.06 -4.81 10.54
C ASP A 94 9.67 -3.34 10.73
N LEU A 95 8.63 -3.07 11.52
CA LEU A 95 8.19 -1.72 11.87
C LEU A 95 8.92 -1.11 13.07
N GLU A 96 9.38 -1.91 14.02
CA GLU A 96 10.04 -1.40 15.24
C GLU A 96 11.27 -0.55 14.92
N ARG A 97 12.14 -1.03 14.04
CA ARG A 97 13.39 -0.34 13.69
C ARG A 97 13.15 1.02 12.98
N PRO A 98 12.28 1.12 11.96
CA PRO A 98 12.00 2.40 11.30
C PRO A 98 10.85 3.21 11.92
N LYS A 99 10.30 2.83 13.08
CA LYS A 99 9.10 3.45 13.66
C LYS A 99 9.16 4.98 13.71
N ALA A 100 10.25 5.54 14.26
CA ALA A 100 10.44 6.98 14.37
C ALA A 100 10.51 7.67 12.99
N GLU A 101 11.05 6.99 11.97
CA GLU A 101 11.10 7.51 10.61
C GLU A 101 9.70 7.52 9.97
N ILE A 102 8.93 6.43 10.13
CA ILE A 102 7.54 6.35 9.65
C ILE A 102 6.68 7.46 10.27
N GLU A 103 6.80 7.64 11.59
CA GLU A 103 6.11 8.70 12.33
C GLU A 103 6.53 10.10 11.85
N ALA A 104 7.83 10.33 11.64
CA ALA A 104 8.35 11.61 11.13
C ALA A 104 7.86 11.92 9.71
N MET A 105 7.62 10.90 8.88
CA MET A 105 7.04 11.05 7.55
C MET A 105 5.51 11.32 7.58
N GLY A 106 4.88 11.19 8.74
CA GLY A 106 3.42 11.37 8.90
C GLY A 106 2.61 10.32 8.15
N VAL A 107 3.16 9.11 7.98
CA VAL A 107 2.51 8.02 7.24
C VAL A 107 1.93 7.00 8.23
N PRO A 108 0.63 6.67 8.14
CA PRO A 108 0.05 5.63 8.97
C PRO A 108 0.68 4.28 8.65
N SER A 109 0.74 3.41 9.67
CA SER A 109 1.15 2.02 9.50
C SER A 109 0.13 1.06 10.10
N ILE A 110 0.02 -0.13 9.51
CA ILE A 110 -0.74 -1.27 10.03
C ILE A 110 0.20 -2.45 10.20
N THR A 111 0.09 -3.14 11.35
CA THR A 111 0.96 -4.26 11.71
C THR A 111 0.31 -5.60 11.32
N LYS A 112 1.07 -6.49 10.70
CA LYS A 112 0.66 -7.86 10.35
C LYS A 112 0.93 -8.84 11.50
N PRO A 113 0.12 -9.91 11.66
CA PRO A 113 -1.15 -10.12 10.95
C PRO A 113 -2.23 -9.16 11.46
N TYR A 114 -3.12 -8.71 10.57
CA TYR A 114 -4.28 -7.86 10.90
C TYR A 114 -5.58 -8.52 10.47
N PHE A 115 -6.68 -8.15 11.11
CA PHE A 115 -8.00 -8.57 10.68
C PHE A 115 -8.47 -7.75 9.48
N ILE A 116 -9.31 -8.35 8.64
CA ILE A 116 -9.89 -7.72 7.45
C ILE A 116 -10.63 -6.42 7.82
N ASP A 117 -11.36 -6.40 8.93
CA ASP A 117 -12.10 -5.22 9.38
C ASP A 117 -11.19 -4.08 9.85
N GLU A 118 -10.02 -4.39 10.39
CA GLU A 118 -9.00 -3.38 10.74
C GLU A 118 -8.45 -2.73 9.48
N LEU A 119 -8.10 -3.54 8.47
CA LEU A 119 -7.66 -3.01 7.18
C LEU A 119 -8.75 -2.16 6.51
N LYS A 120 -10.01 -2.62 6.50
CA LYS A 120 -11.17 -1.85 6.00
C LYS A 120 -11.26 -0.49 6.68
N LYS A 121 -11.19 -0.46 8.01
CA LYS A 121 -11.32 0.78 8.79
C LYS A 121 -10.21 1.77 8.45
N VAL A 122 -8.95 1.30 8.39
CA VAL A 122 -7.80 2.15 8.05
C VAL A 122 -7.92 2.67 6.62
N VAL A 123 -8.19 1.81 5.65
CA VAL A 123 -8.37 2.20 4.25
C VAL A 123 -9.44 3.28 4.13
N LYS A 124 -10.64 3.04 4.69
CA LYS A 124 -11.74 4.02 4.63
C LYS A 124 -11.32 5.35 5.21
N SER A 125 -10.65 5.37 6.36
CA SER A 125 -10.19 6.63 6.97
C SER A 125 -9.19 7.43 6.12
N LEU A 126 -8.58 6.81 5.11
CA LEU A 126 -7.61 7.45 4.22
C LEU A 126 -8.23 7.96 2.92
N ILE A 127 -9.31 7.35 2.43
CA ILE A 127 -9.85 7.62 1.09
C ILE A 127 -11.36 7.91 1.04
N GLU A 128 -12.11 7.75 2.13
CA GLU A 128 -13.54 8.09 2.27
C GLU A 128 -13.72 9.24 3.27
#